data_AF-Q9U669-F1
#
_entry.id   AF-Q9U669-F1
#
_cell.length_a   1.000
_cell.length_b   1.000
_cell.length_c   1.000
_cell.angle_alpha   90.00
_cell.angle_beta   90.00
_cell.angle_gamma   90.00
#
_symmetry.space_group_name_H-M   'P 1'
#
loop_
_entity.id
_entity.type
_entity.pdbx_description
1 polymer ?
#
loop_
_entity_poly.entity_id
_entity_poly.type
_entity_poly.pdbx_seq_one_letter_code
_entity_poly.pdbx_strand_id
1 'polypeptide(L)'
;FDVSVLTIEDGIFEVKSTAGDTHLGGEDFDNRMVNHFIQEFKRKQKKDISDNKRAVRRLRTACERAKRTLSSSTQASIEIDSLFEGIDFYTSITRARFEELNADLFRGTLEPVEKAMRDAKMDKAVINEIVLVGGSTRIPKIQKLLQDFFNGKEL
;
A
#
# COMPACT_ATOMS: atom_id res chain seq x y z
N PHE A 1 6.62 2.69 -7.82
CA PHE A 1 6.92 1.34 -7.30
C PHE A 1 7.92 0.71 -8.24
N ASP A 2 9.05 0.23 -7.73
CA ASP A 2 10.18 -0.22 -8.54
C ASP A 2 10.70 -1.57 -8.03
N VAL A 3 11.09 -2.44 -8.96
CA VAL A 3 11.64 -3.77 -8.73
C VAL A 3 12.89 -3.92 -9.57
N SER A 4 14.00 -4.30 -8.95
CA SER A 4 15.27 -4.55 -9.62
C SER A 4 15.79 -5.94 -9.26
N VAL A 5 16.30 -6.65 -10.27
CA VAL A 5 17.03 -7.90 -10.09
C VAL A 5 18.51 -7.59 -10.24
N LEU A 6 19.30 -7.97 -9.24
CA LEU A 6 20.73 -7.71 -9.20
C LEU A 6 21.50 -9.02 -9.01
N THR A 7 22.68 -9.10 -9.60
CA THR A 7 23.69 -10.08 -9.21
C THR A 7 24.78 -9.40 -8.42
N ILE A 8 25.25 -10.08 -7.37
CA ILE A 8 26.29 -9.60 -6.49
C ILE A 8 27.39 -10.65 -6.45
N GLU A 9 28.57 -10.31 -6.96
CA GLU A 9 29.75 -11.19 -6.99
C GLU A 9 30.98 -10.36 -6.60
N ASP A 10 31.74 -10.81 -5.59
CA ASP A 10 32.93 -10.13 -5.08
C ASP A 10 32.76 -8.63 -4.79
N GLY A 11 31.58 -8.24 -4.31
CA GLY A 11 31.23 -6.85 -4.00
C GLY A 11 30.84 -5.99 -5.22
N ILE A 12 30.80 -6.57 -6.42
CA ILE A 12 30.32 -5.92 -7.63
C ILE A 12 28.81 -6.12 -7.73
N PHE A 13 28.08 -5.01 -7.85
CA PHE A 13 26.63 -5.00 -8.04
C PHE A 13 26.33 -4.76 -9.52
N GLU A 14 25.69 -5.73 -10.17
CA GLU A 14 25.24 -5.60 -11.55
C GLU A 14 23.71 -5.69 -11.62
N VAL A 15 23.08 -4.69 -12.24
CA VAL A 15 21.63 -4.68 -12.46
C VAL A 15 21.30 -5.50 -13.71
N LYS A 16 20.54 -6.58 -13.54
CA LYS A 16 20.09 -7.43 -14.66
C LYS A 16 18.83 -6.90 -15.33
N SER A 17 17.91 -6.36 -14.54
CA SER A 17 16.66 -5.79 -15.04
C SER A 17 16.05 -4.85 -14.00
N THR A 18 15.26 -3.89 -14.48
CA THR A 18 14.41 -3.05 -13.64
C THR A 18 13.03 -2.93 -14.28
N ALA A 19 11.99 -3.07 -13.47
CA ALA A 19 10.60 -2.85 -13.85
C ALA A 19 9.88 -2.10 -12.74
N GLY A 20 8.76 -1.46 -13.05
CA GLY A 20 8.02 -0.68 -12.07
C GLY A 20 6.77 -0.05 -12.64
N ASP A 21 6.02 0.57 -11.74
CA ASP A 21 4.90 1.46 -12.04
C ASP A 21 5.12 2.79 -11.32
N THR A 22 5.35 3.86 -12.08
CA THR A 22 5.61 5.21 -11.56
C THR A 22 4.37 5.86 -10.95
N HIS A 23 3.18 5.29 -11.17
CA HIS A 23 1.90 5.79 -10.67
C HIS A 23 1.32 4.94 -9.54
N LEU A 24 2.09 3.96 -9.04
CA LEU A 24 1.70 3.12 -7.91
C LEU A 24 2.61 3.38 -6.69
N GLY A 25 2.00 3.76 -5.58
CA GLY A 25 2.68 4.05 -4.33
C GLY A 25 1.80 4.00 -3.09
N GLY A 26 2.37 4.42 -1.96
CA GLY A 26 1.67 4.44 -0.67
C GLY A 26 0.49 5.39 -0.63
N GLU A 27 0.50 6.44 -1.46
CA GLU A 27 -0.56 7.44 -1.53
C GLU A 27 -1.83 6.90 -2.20
N ASP A 28 -1.71 5.91 -3.10
CA ASP A 28 -2.87 5.26 -3.74
C ASP A 28 -3.67 4.48 -2.71
N PHE A 29 -3.00 3.83 -1.77
CA PHE A 29 -3.66 3.14 -0.65
C PHE A 29 -4.38 4.14 0.27
N ASP A 30 -3.75 5.30 0.50
CA ASP A 30 -4.39 6.37 1.27
C ASP A 30 -5.61 6.93 0.52
N ASN A 31 -5.53 7.09 -0.81
CA ASN A 31 -6.64 7.53 -1.66
C ASN A 31 -7.85 6.57 -1.56
N ARG A 32 -7.63 5.25 -1.56
CA ARG A 32 -8.70 4.26 -1.38
C ARG A 32 -9.40 4.42 -0.04
N MET A 33 -8.63 4.62 1.04
CA MET A 33 -9.18 4.88 2.38
C MET A 33 -9.95 6.19 2.42
N VAL A 34 -9.39 7.28 1.88
CA VAL A 34 -10.05 8.59 1.83
C VAL A 34 -11.38 8.50 1.11
N ASN A 35 -11.42 7.88 -0.08
CA ASN A 35 -12.66 7.72 -0.84
C ASN A 35 -13.70 6.90 -0.07
N HIS A 36 -13.27 5.82 0.59
CA HIS A 36 -14.16 5.03 1.45
C HIS A 36 -14.80 5.86 2.56
N PHE A 37 -14.00 6.69 3.25
CA PHE A 37 -14.51 7.50 4.36
C PHE A 37 -15.27 8.74 3.92
N ILE A 38 -15.00 9.30 2.74
CA ILE A 38 -15.86 10.33 2.13
C ILE A 38 -17.27 9.76 1.93
N GLN A 39 -17.39 8.56 1.36
CA GLN A 39 -18.69 7.92 1.17
C GLN A 39 -19.36 7.55 2.49
N GLU A 40 -18.59 7.13 3.50
CA GLU A 40 -19.12 6.90 4.84
C GLU A 40 -19.65 8.17 5.50
N PHE A 41 -18.89 9.26 5.45
CA PHE A 41 -19.30 10.56 5.97
C PHE A 41 -20.58 11.04 5.29
N LYS A 42 -20.63 10.94 3.95
CA LYS A 42 -21.82 11.27 3.15
C LYS A 42 -23.04 10.43 3.54
N ARG A 43 -22.85 9.12 3.77
CA ARG A 43 -23.93 8.23 4.20
C ARG A 43 -24.48 8.58 5.59
N LYS A 44 -23.59 8.84 6.55
CA LYS A 44 -23.91 9.12 7.97
C LYS A 44 -24.47 10.53 8.18
N GLN A 45 -23.84 11.54 7.58
CA GLN A 45 -24.13 12.95 7.84
C GLN A 45 -24.93 13.63 6.72
N LYS A 46 -25.20 12.93 5.61
CA LYS A 46 -25.87 13.47 4.40
C LYS A 46 -25.18 14.69 3.78
N LYS A 47 -23.89 14.88 4.07
CA LYS A 47 -23.06 15.97 3.55
C LYS A 47 -21.87 15.41 2.78
N ASP A 48 -21.56 16.02 1.64
CA ASP A 48 -20.41 15.63 0.81
C ASP A 48 -19.22 16.55 1.11
N ILE A 49 -18.08 15.97 1.46
CA ILE A 49 -16.85 16.71 1.76
C ILE A 49 -15.86 16.74 0.60
N SER A 50 -16.19 16.08 -0.54
CA SER A 50 -15.29 15.89 -1.68
C SER A 50 -14.73 17.21 -2.22
N ASP A 51 -15.53 18.27 -2.22
CA ASP A 51 -15.15 19.58 -2.71
C ASP A 51 -14.39 20.43 -1.67
N ASN A 52 -14.40 20.03 -0.40
CA ASN A 52 -13.70 20.74 0.67
C ASN A 52 -12.26 20.23 0.79
N LYS A 53 -11.34 20.90 0.08
CA LYS A 53 -9.90 20.58 0.07
C LYS A 53 -9.29 20.48 1.47
N ARG A 54 -9.72 21.32 2.42
CA ARG A 54 -9.23 21.29 3.81
C ARG A 54 -9.68 20.03 4.55
N ALA A 55 -10.96 19.67 4.44
CA ALA A 55 -11.52 18.47 5.05
C ALA A 55 -10.87 17.22 4.46
N VAL A 56 -10.77 17.12 3.13
CA VAL A 56 -10.14 15.99 2.43
C VAL A 56 -8.66 15.85 2.84
N ARG A 57 -7.91 16.95 2.94
CA ARG A 57 -6.51 16.90 3.40
C ARG A 57 -6.38 16.36 4.83
N ARG A 58 -7.24 16.82 5.75
CA ARG A 58 -7.24 16.32 7.15
C ARG A 58 -7.58 14.83 7.20
N LEU A 59 -8.58 14.41 6.44
CA LEU A 59 -8.95 13.00 6.32
C LEU A 59 -7.82 12.14 5.75
N ARG A 60 -7.11 12.63 4.73
CA ARG A 60 -5.93 11.96 4.16
C ARG A 60 -4.82 11.75 5.19
N THR A 61 -4.48 12.78 5.96
CA THR A 61 -3.47 12.65 7.03
C THR A 61 -3.89 11.61 8.08
N ALA A 62 -5.18 11.55 8.44
CA ALA A 62 -5.67 10.53 9.34
C ALA A 62 -5.65 9.12 8.72
N CYS A 63 -5.99 8.98 7.44
CA CYS A 63 -5.90 7.71 6.71
C CYS A 63 -4.47 7.19 6.63
N GLU A 64 -3.48 8.05 6.35
CA GLU A 64 -2.07 7.67 6.32
C GLU A 64 -1.60 7.14 7.69
N ARG A 65 -1.99 7.81 8.78
CA ARG A 65 -1.70 7.34 10.15
C ARG A 65 -2.37 6.01 10.46
N ALA A 66 -3.64 5.85 10.07
CA ALA A 66 -4.36 4.61 10.23
C ALA A 66 -3.71 3.47 9.43
N LYS A 67 -3.31 3.70 8.16
CA LYS A 67 -2.56 2.75 7.34
C LYS A 67 -1.29 2.27 8.03
N ARG A 68 -0.47 3.19 8.55
CA ARG A 68 0.76 2.86 9.30
C ARG A 68 0.45 2.00 10.53
N THR A 69 -0.65 2.31 11.23
CA THR A 69 -1.11 1.52 12.39
C THR A 69 -1.56 0.13 11.98
N LEU A 70 -2.26 -0.01 10.85
CA LEU A 70 -2.72 -1.29 10.32
C LEU A 70 -1.59 -2.23 9.88
N SER A 71 -0.39 -1.69 9.62
CA SER A 71 0.81 -2.51 9.38
C SER A 71 1.21 -3.36 10.60
N SER A 72 0.94 -2.90 11.82
CA SER A 72 1.24 -3.65 13.05
C SER A 72 0.00 -4.15 13.78
N SER A 73 -1.12 -3.44 13.68
CA SER A 73 -2.39 -3.72 14.39
C SER A 73 -3.49 -4.20 13.45
N THR A 74 -4.47 -4.93 13.96
CA THR A 74 -5.60 -5.44 13.16
C THR A 74 -6.73 -4.42 12.97
N GLN A 75 -6.69 -3.31 13.70
CA GLN A 75 -7.65 -2.22 13.64
C GLN A 75 -6.95 -0.88 13.92
N ALA A 76 -7.50 0.21 13.39
CA ALA A 76 -7.08 1.58 13.67
C ALA A 76 -8.30 2.50 13.81
N SER A 77 -8.27 3.45 14.76
CA SER A 77 -9.27 4.50 14.87
C SER A 77 -8.92 5.69 13.98
N ILE A 78 -9.95 6.41 13.53
CA ILE A 78 -9.85 7.67 12.80
C ILE A 78 -10.71 8.67 13.55
N GLU A 79 -10.06 9.71 14.04
CA GLU A 79 -10.64 10.68 14.95
C GLU A 79 -10.26 12.07 14.46
N ILE A 80 -11.25 12.85 14.02
CA ILE A 80 -11.05 14.18 13.46
C ILE A 80 -12.13 15.13 13.95
N ASP A 81 -11.77 16.03 14.85
CA ASP A 81 -12.68 17.05 15.38
C ASP A 81 -13.03 18.07 14.30
N SER A 82 -14.30 18.47 14.23
CA SER A 82 -14.82 19.47 13.30
C SER A 82 -14.30 19.27 11.88
N LEU A 83 -14.43 18.04 11.35
CA LEU A 83 -13.99 17.68 10.00
C LEU A 83 -14.65 18.57 8.94
N PHE A 84 -15.97 18.77 9.05
CA PHE A 84 -16.74 19.58 8.10
C PHE A 84 -17.94 20.24 8.78
N GLU A 85 -18.10 21.57 8.64
CA GLU A 85 -19.21 22.35 9.22
C GLU A 85 -19.45 22.08 10.72
N GLY A 86 -18.38 21.96 11.50
CA GLY A 86 -18.44 21.69 12.94
C GLY A 86 -18.79 20.25 13.31
N ILE A 87 -18.94 19.35 12.33
CA ILE A 87 -19.23 17.93 12.56
C ILE A 87 -17.93 17.17 12.76
N ASP A 88 -17.83 16.47 13.89
CA ASP A 88 -16.72 15.57 14.17
C ASP A 88 -16.84 14.27 13.36
N PHE A 89 -15.69 13.65 13.07
CA PHE A 89 -15.64 12.36 12.42
C PHE A 89 -14.83 11.37 13.24
N TYR A 90 -15.55 10.47 13.91
CA TYR A 90 -15.00 9.35 14.65
C TYR A 90 -15.45 8.03 14.01
N THR A 91 -14.50 7.21 13.59
CA THR A 91 -14.74 5.89 13.01
C THR A 91 -13.53 4.98 13.24
N SER A 92 -13.60 3.73 12.78
CA SER A 92 -12.47 2.82 12.78
C SER A 92 -12.46 1.95 11.53
N ILE A 93 -11.30 1.38 11.23
CA ILE A 93 -11.12 0.46 10.11
C ILE A 93 -10.29 -0.73 10.54
N THR A 94 -10.67 -1.90 10.04
CA THR A 94 -9.93 -3.15 10.25
C THR A 94 -8.92 -3.36 9.13
N ARG A 95 -7.86 -4.11 9.42
CA ARG A 95 -6.86 -4.51 8.41
C ARG A 95 -7.53 -5.26 7.26
N ALA A 96 -8.48 -6.15 7.56
CA ALA A 96 -9.23 -6.88 6.55
C ALA A 96 -9.96 -5.94 5.58
N ARG A 97 -10.62 -4.88 6.09
CA ARG A 97 -11.30 -3.89 5.23
C ARG A 97 -10.30 -3.07 4.42
N PHE A 98 -9.17 -2.68 5.01
CA PHE A 98 -8.10 -2.01 4.27
C PHE A 98 -7.54 -2.88 3.14
N GLU A 99 -7.32 -4.17 3.39
CA GLU A 99 -6.85 -5.11 2.38
C GLU A 99 -7.88 -5.34 1.27
N GLU A 100 -9.16 -5.41 1.60
CA GLU A 100 -10.25 -5.50 0.63
C GLU A 100 -10.30 -4.28 -0.31
N LEU A 101 -10.19 -3.06 0.25
CA LEU A 101 -10.21 -1.81 -0.51
C LEU A 101 -9.04 -1.66 -1.50
N ASN A 102 -7.96 -2.40 -1.28
CA ASN A 102 -6.70 -2.32 -2.04
C ASN A 102 -6.34 -3.63 -2.73
N ALA A 103 -7.27 -4.60 -2.78
CA ALA A 103 -6.97 -5.95 -3.24
C ALA A 103 -6.41 -6.01 -4.67
N ASP A 104 -6.92 -5.15 -5.56
CA ASP A 104 -6.46 -4.99 -6.92
C ASP A 104 -5.06 -4.35 -6.98
N LEU A 105 -4.84 -3.25 -6.25
CA LEU A 105 -3.54 -2.57 -6.23
C LEU A 105 -2.43 -3.45 -5.65
N PHE A 106 -2.74 -4.24 -4.61
CA PHE A 106 -1.79 -5.19 -4.03
C PHE A 106 -1.46 -6.34 -4.98
N ARG A 107 -2.41 -6.83 -5.78
CA ARG A 107 -2.11 -7.84 -6.81
C ARG A 107 -1.27 -7.25 -7.94
N GLY A 108 -1.56 -6.00 -8.32
CA GLY A 108 -0.81 -5.28 -9.34
C GLY A 108 0.68 -5.12 -9.02
N THR A 109 1.09 -5.17 -7.75
CA THR A 109 2.53 -5.12 -7.42
C THR A 109 3.31 -6.35 -7.87
N LEU A 110 2.64 -7.47 -8.19
CA LEU A 110 3.31 -8.67 -8.70
C LEU A 110 3.68 -8.56 -10.18
N GLU A 111 2.95 -7.75 -10.97
CA GLU A 111 3.21 -7.63 -12.41
C GLU A 111 4.62 -7.08 -12.71
N PRO A 112 5.11 -6.01 -12.02
CA PRO A 112 6.49 -5.57 -12.19
C PRO A 112 7.53 -6.59 -11.70
N VAL A 113 7.20 -7.40 -10.69
CA VAL A 113 8.10 -8.47 -10.21
C VAL A 113 8.26 -9.53 -11.28
N GLU A 114 7.15 -10.02 -11.86
CA GLU A 114 7.16 -10.98 -12.96
C GLU A 114 7.90 -10.44 -14.19
N LYS A 115 7.67 -9.16 -14.51
CA LYS A 115 8.35 -8.52 -15.63
C LYS A 115 9.86 -8.43 -15.40
N ALA A 116 10.31 -7.99 -14.23
CA ALA A 116 11.74 -7.93 -13.91
C ALA A 116 12.39 -9.32 -14.00
N MET A 117 11.76 -10.35 -13.41
CA MET A 117 12.26 -11.74 -13.49
C MET A 117 12.40 -12.22 -14.95
N ARG A 118 11.40 -11.92 -15.78
CA ARG A 118 11.39 -12.28 -17.21
C ARG A 118 12.49 -11.55 -17.99
N ASP A 119 12.66 -10.24 -17.76
CA ASP A 119 13.65 -9.42 -18.44
C ASP A 119 15.08 -9.82 -18.02
N ALA A 120 15.28 -10.21 -16.75
CA ALA A 120 16.51 -10.81 -16.25
C ALA A 120 16.77 -12.23 -16.76
N LYS A 121 15.76 -12.88 -17.38
CA LYS A 121 15.79 -14.29 -17.80
C LYS A 121 16.12 -15.25 -16.65
N MET A 122 15.59 -14.98 -15.47
CA MET A 122 15.81 -15.78 -14.26
C MET A 122 14.50 -16.45 -13.82
N ASP A 123 14.61 -17.66 -13.29
CA ASP A 123 13.48 -18.32 -12.62
C ASP A 123 13.39 -17.85 -11.16
N LYS A 124 12.19 -17.87 -10.57
CA LYS A 124 12.01 -17.52 -9.15
C LYS A 124 12.86 -18.37 -8.20
N ALA A 125 13.16 -19.61 -8.56
CA ALA A 125 13.95 -20.53 -7.75
C ALA A 125 15.43 -20.13 -7.63
N VAL A 126 15.96 -19.35 -8.57
CA VAL A 126 17.37 -18.92 -8.53
C VAL A 126 17.58 -17.63 -7.74
N ILE A 127 16.52 -16.96 -7.29
CA ILE A 127 16.64 -15.76 -6.44
C ILE A 127 17.12 -16.16 -5.05
N ASN A 128 18.27 -15.65 -4.65
CA ASN A 128 18.89 -15.97 -3.36
C ASN A 128 18.30 -15.17 -2.21
N GLU A 129 18.03 -13.88 -2.40
CA GLU A 129 17.60 -12.95 -1.35
C GLU A 129 16.55 -11.99 -1.90
N ILE A 130 15.61 -11.57 -1.06
CA ILE A 130 14.59 -10.58 -1.41
C ILE A 130 14.71 -9.42 -0.43
N VAL A 131 14.98 -8.22 -0.93
CA VAL A 131 15.16 -7.03 -0.10
C VAL A 131 13.96 -6.11 -0.26
N LEU A 132 13.23 -5.88 0.83
CA LEU A 132 12.08 -4.99 0.86
C LEU A 132 12.50 -3.54 1.17
N VAL A 133 12.32 -2.64 0.19
CA VAL A 133 12.65 -1.21 0.34
C VAL A 133 11.40 -0.34 0.22
N GLY A 134 11.27 0.64 1.12
CA GLY A 134 10.17 1.62 1.13
C GLY A 134 9.16 1.42 2.25
N GLY A 135 8.41 2.47 2.61
CA GLY A 135 7.50 2.42 3.76
C GLY A 135 6.32 1.45 3.58
N SER A 136 5.79 1.37 2.36
CA SER A 136 4.62 0.53 2.05
C SER A 136 4.91 -0.97 2.08
N THR A 137 6.17 -1.40 2.00
CA THR A 137 6.53 -2.83 2.10
C THR A 137 6.29 -3.41 3.50
N ARG A 138 6.07 -2.54 4.50
CA ARG A 138 5.67 -2.93 5.86
C ARG A 138 4.22 -3.40 5.95
N ILE A 139 3.45 -3.31 4.87
CA ILE A 139 2.07 -3.82 4.83
C ILE A 139 2.13 -5.36 4.79
N PRO A 140 1.57 -6.08 5.79
CA PRO A 140 1.67 -7.53 5.87
C PRO A 140 1.14 -8.26 4.63
N LYS A 141 0.11 -7.71 3.98
CA LYS A 141 -0.45 -8.29 2.76
C LYS A 141 0.52 -8.26 1.58
N ILE A 142 1.32 -7.19 1.45
CA ILE A 142 2.33 -7.08 0.38
C ILE A 142 3.45 -8.10 0.62
N GLN A 143 3.92 -8.22 1.87
CA GLN A 143 4.91 -9.23 2.24
C GLN A 143 4.39 -10.63 1.96
N LYS A 144 3.17 -10.94 2.38
CA LYS A 144 2.56 -12.25 2.12
C LYS A 144 2.47 -12.55 0.63
N LEU A 145 2.03 -11.60 -0.20
CA LEU A 145 1.95 -11.82 -1.65
C LEU A 145 3.32 -12.09 -2.29
N LEU A 146 4.36 -11.37 -1.86
CA LEU A 146 5.73 -11.62 -2.33
C LEU A 146 6.26 -12.98 -1.84
N GLN A 147 6.03 -13.32 -0.58
CA GLN A 147 6.41 -14.62 -0.02
C GLN A 147 5.72 -15.77 -0.76
N ASP A 148 4.41 -15.66 -0.99
CA ASP A 148 3.63 -16.64 -1.75
C ASP A 148 4.16 -16.76 -3.20
N PHE A 149 4.51 -15.63 -3.84
CA PHE A 149 5.09 -15.62 -5.19
C PHE A 149 6.43 -16.36 -5.28
N PHE A 150 7.29 -16.18 -4.27
CA PHE A 150 8.58 -16.85 -4.14
C PHE A 150 8.50 -18.17 -3.36
N ASN A 151 7.37 -18.87 -3.40
CA ASN A 151 7.17 -20.21 -2.84
C ASN A 151 7.47 -20.34 -1.34
N GLY A 152 7.12 -19.33 -0.53
CA GLY A 152 7.30 -19.35 0.92
C GLY A 152 8.67 -18.90 1.41
N LYS A 153 9.55 -18.44 0.51
CA LYS A 153 10.87 -17.91 0.87
C LYS A 153 10.76 -16.77 1.90
N GLU A 154 11.66 -16.74 2.87
CA GLU A 154 11.72 -15.67 3.86
C GLU A 154 12.07 -14.32 3.20
N LEU A 155 11.53 -13.24 3.77
CA LEU A 155 11.61 -11.85 3.30
C LEU A 155 12.29 -10.94 4.32
#